data_AF-A0A2K3PZA9-F1
#
_entry.id   AF-A0A2K3PZA9-F1
#
_cell.length_a   1.000
_cell.length_b   1.000
_cell.length_c   1.000
_cell.angle_alpha   90.00
_cell.angle_beta   90.00
_cell.angle_gamma   90.00
#
_symmetry.space_group_name_H-M   'P 1'
#
loop_
_entity.id
_entity.type
_entity.pdbx_description
1 polymer ?
#
loop_
_entity_poly.entity_id
_entity_poly.type
_entity_poly.pdbx_seq_one_letter_code
_entity_poly.pdbx_strand_id
1 'polypeptide(L)'
;MSLEGLQERLTALQETTTQLRDLIDRLANLKFQPGAVPLGTEEESSVSGELGAEIGQVLRSGLEEQELLREEVKYVRPEGLDKARLQDGVDRLGGELACHRGAFRKARLAAKKSLEQAQRQERDLLVQSFSLPVSEAASHTLAGDEAPGPITYRPVRYTQQRQHQLSSLSEEDQHTVGASSNVTTALRRTHDLIAAELSRSDFAHQTLTESSAALKQLNESYTSLDSMLASSRDLLGTLLRSQKSDTWYLQTALYMLLVTGAWLVFRRILYGPMWWLVWLPIRILFGAGTRAGSAVMQARGGPGESGKVQVGGDGGGVPVRGLPNNHLPTARVGQETGRPVQDGDPKSMVDRVGKVIDAAKEAAEREAADGETDASGEQGNTKKRAWEETRGLGGDGPIRDEL
;
A
#
# COMPACT_ATOMS: atom_id res chain seq x y z
N MET A 1 10.34 3.07 40.91
CA MET A 1 11.19 4.07 40.24
C MET A 1 10.81 5.45 40.77
N SER A 2 11.80 6.29 41.08
CA SER A 2 11.55 7.70 41.42
C SER A 2 11.17 8.47 40.15
N LEU A 3 10.42 9.58 40.32
CA LEU A 3 10.08 10.48 39.21
C LEU A 3 11.32 11.06 38.53
N GLU A 4 12.37 11.32 39.30
CA GLU A 4 13.65 11.84 38.81
C GLU A 4 14.33 10.87 37.82
N GLY A 5 14.34 9.57 38.12
CA GLY A 5 14.92 8.57 37.21
C GLY A 5 14.16 8.43 35.89
N LEU A 6 12.85 8.70 35.87
CA LEU A 6 12.07 8.73 34.63
C LEU A 6 12.32 10.00 33.82
N GLN A 7 12.55 11.13 34.49
CA GLN A 7 12.92 12.38 33.82
C GLN A 7 14.30 12.24 33.17
N GLU A 8 15.27 11.63 33.86
CA GLU A 8 16.60 11.34 33.31
C GLU A 8 16.51 10.45 32.06
N ARG A 9 15.70 9.38 32.10
CA ARG A 9 15.49 8.53 30.93
C ARG A 9 14.75 9.25 29.79
N LEU A 10 13.79 10.11 30.10
CA LEU A 10 13.15 10.94 29.07
C LEU A 10 14.19 11.86 28.42
N THR A 11 15.06 12.50 29.20
CA THR A 11 16.13 13.35 28.63
C THR A 11 17.14 12.55 27.81
N ALA A 12 17.47 11.32 28.23
CA ALA A 12 18.31 10.42 27.44
C ALA A 12 17.63 10.03 26.12
N LEU A 13 16.34 9.68 26.15
CA LEU A 13 15.56 9.41 24.95
C LEU A 13 15.47 10.64 24.03
N GLN A 14 15.36 11.84 24.61
CA GLN A 14 15.40 13.07 23.84
C GLN A 14 16.77 13.25 23.16
N GLU A 15 17.88 13.00 23.86
CA GLU A 15 19.21 13.04 23.26
C GLU A 15 19.34 12.04 22.10
N THR A 16 18.89 10.80 22.26
CA THR A 16 18.94 9.79 21.19
C THR A 16 18.06 10.19 20.00
N THR A 17 16.91 10.84 20.20
CA THR A 17 16.10 11.37 19.09
C THR A 17 16.80 12.49 18.31
N THR A 18 17.60 13.33 18.99
CA THR A 18 18.40 14.36 18.32
C THR A 18 19.54 13.74 17.49
N GLN A 19 20.25 12.76 18.05
CA GLN A 19 21.28 12.00 17.32
C GLN A 19 20.67 11.27 16.11
N LEU A 20 19.49 10.67 16.27
CA LEU A 20 18.75 9.99 15.20
C LEU A 20 18.42 10.96 14.04
N ARG A 21 18.02 12.19 14.36
CA ARG A 21 17.76 13.22 13.36
C ARG A 21 19.01 13.53 12.53
N ASP A 22 20.15 13.75 13.19
CA ASP A 22 21.40 14.07 12.52
C ASP A 22 21.87 12.93 11.61
N LEU A 23 21.71 11.68 12.05
CA LEU A 23 22.00 10.50 11.22
C LEU A 23 21.08 10.41 9.99
N ILE A 24 19.78 10.68 10.15
CA ILE A 24 18.82 10.71 9.04
C ILE A 24 19.17 11.81 8.03
N ASP A 25 19.52 13.01 8.52
CA ASP A 25 19.91 14.13 7.67
C ASP A 25 21.25 13.84 6.94
N ARG A 26 22.18 13.13 7.59
CA ARG A 26 23.42 12.66 6.97
C ARG A 26 23.14 11.62 5.88
N LEU A 27 22.25 10.67 6.11
CA LEU A 27 21.85 9.67 5.10
C LEU A 27 21.16 10.34 3.91
N ALA A 28 20.28 11.32 4.15
CA ALA A 28 19.55 12.02 3.10
C ALA A 28 20.47 12.84 2.18
N ASN A 29 21.54 13.42 2.73
CA ASN A 29 22.49 14.26 1.99
C ASN A 29 23.70 13.48 1.45
N LEU A 30 23.71 12.15 1.59
CA LEU A 30 24.82 11.32 1.15
C LEU A 30 24.88 11.28 -0.38
N LYS A 31 25.98 11.83 -0.93
CA LYS A 31 26.27 11.84 -2.36
C LYS A 31 27.41 10.86 -2.65
N PHE A 32 27.15 9.93 -3.55
CA PHE A 32 28.17 9.00 -4.04
C PHE A 32 28.96 9.65 -5.17
N GLN A 33 30.29 9.51 -5.12
CA GLN A 33 31.14 9.87 -6.24
C GLN A 33 31.15 8.72 -7.26
N PRO A 34 31.11 9.00 -8.58
CA PRO A 34 31.20 7.97 -9.60
C PRO A 34 32.51 7.18 -9.44
N GLY A 35 32.42 5.84 -9.43
CA GLY A 35 33.56 4.94 -9.19
C GLY A 35 33.90 4.64 -7.71
N ALA A 36 33.22 5.25 -6.73
CA ALA A 36 33.45 4.96 -5.30
C ALA A 36 32.72 3.70 -4.79
N VAL A 37 31.77 3.17 -5.56
CA VAL A 37 30.97 2.00 -5.20
C VAL A 37 31.14 0.94 -6.30
N PRO A 38 31.85 -0.17 -6.04
CA PRO A 38 32.05 -1.22 -7.03
C PRO A 38 30.70 -1.78 -7.51
N LEU A 39 30.55 -1.93 -8.83
CA LEU A 39 29.42 -2.57 -9.48
C LEU A 39 29.29 -4.02 -8.95
N GLY A 40 28.38 -4.25 -8.00
CA GLY A 40 28.17 -5.56 -7.37
C GLY A 40 28.36 -5.59 -5.85
N THR A 41 28.74 -4.47 -5.21
CA THR A 41 28.63 -4.38 -3.75
C THR A 41 27.16 -4.37 -3.34
N GLU A 42 26.78 -5.34 -2.51
CA GLU A 42 25.45 -5.37 -1.91
C GLU A 42 25.23 -4.07 -1.14
N GLU A 43 24.02 -3.49 -1.24
CA GLU A 43 23.65 -2.22 -0.60
C GLU A 43 24.01 -2.18 0.90
N GLU A 44 24.11 -3.37 1.53
CA GLU A 44 24.47 -3.60 2.94
C GLU A 44 25.95 -3.29 3.25
N SER A 45 26.86 -3.48 2.29
CA SER A 45 28.30 -3.20 2.45
C SER A 45 28.69 -1.75 2.15
N SER A 46 27.74 -0.96 1.64
CA SER A 46 27.96 0.46 1.35
C SER A 46 27.79 1.30 2.61
N VAL A 47 28.45 2.46 2.67
CA VAL A 47 28.31 3.46 3.76
C VAL A 47 26.85 3.83 4.04
N SER A 48 25.99 3.83 3.01
CA SER A 48 24.54 4.05 3.18
C SER A 48 23.82 2.86 3.85
N GLY A 49 24.30 1.63 3.65
CA GLY A 49 23.80 0.43 4.32
C GLY A 49 24.16 0.42 5.80
N GLU A 50 25.42 0.72 6.12
CA GLU A 50 25.92 0.84 7.49
C GLU A 50 25.14 1.91 8.28
N LEU A 51 25.04 3.13 7.73
CA LEU A 51 24.24 4.21 8.33
C LEU A 51 22.76 3.82 8.45
N GLY A 52 22.23 3.10 7.46
CA GLY A 52 20.86 2.60 7.49
C GLY A 52 20.62 1.58 8.61
N ALA A 53 21.59 0.69 8.86
CA ALA A 53 21.54 -0.30 9.92
C ALA A 53 21.64 0.34 11.30
N GLU A 54 22.55 1.31 11.47
CA GLU A 54 22.72 2.10 12.70
C GLU A 54 21.44 2.88 13.03
N ILE A 55 20.90 3.64 12.08
CA ILE A 55 19.63 4.37 12.24
C ILE A 55 18.50 3.40 12.59
N GLY A 56 18.44 2.25 11.91
CA GLY A 56 17.43 1.23 12.18
C GLY A 56 17.53 0.65 13.60
N GLN A 57 18.74 0.46 14.12
CA GLN A 57 18.98 -0.01 15.48
C GLN A 57 18.58 1.05 16.51
N VAL A 58 19.07 2.29 16.37
CA VAL A 58 18.74 3.41 17.27
C VAL A 58 17.22 3.64 17.31
N LEU A 59 16.55 3.57 16.16
CA LEU A 59 15.11 3.71 16.08
C LEU A 59 14.36 2.58 16.80
N ARG A 60 14.81 1.33 16.69
CA ARG A 60 14.20 0.20 17.42
C ARG A 60 14.38 0.37 18.92
N SER A 61 15.62 0.62 19.36
CA SER A 61 15.93 0.82 20.79
C SER A 61 15.17 2.02 21.37
N GLY A 62 15.06 3.13 20.63
CA GLY A 62 14.30 4.31 21.07
C GLY A 62 12.79 4.06 21.17
N LEU A 63 12.21 3.24 20.28
CA LEU A 63 10.79 2.85 20.37
C LEU A 63 10.53 1.92 21.56
N GLU A 64 11.42 0.96 21.80
CA GLU A 64 11.36 0.07 22.96
C GLU A 64 11.48 0.86 24.27
N GLU A 65 12.39 1.82 24.35
CA GLU A 65 12.54 2.71 25.50
C GLU A 65 11.33 3.62 25.70
N GLN A 66 10.74 4.14 24.63
CA GLN A 66 9.51 4.94 24.68
C GLN A 66 8.32 4.11 25.19
N GLU A 67 8.17 2.86 24.75
CA GLU A 67 7.13 1.94 25.22
C GLU A 67 7.34 1.60 26.70
N LEU A 68 8.57 1.27 27.09
CA LEU A 68 8.93 1.02 28.48
C LEU A 68 8.62 2.23 29.37
N LEU A 69 9.01 3.44 28.96
CA LEU A 69 8.74 4.67 29.70
C LEU A 69 7.24 4.92 29.82
N ARG A 70 6.47 4.66 28.76
CA ARG A 70 5.01 4.81 28.79
C ARG A 70 4.38 3.87 29.81
N GLU A 71 4.86 2.64 29.90
CA GLU A 71 4.42 1.68 30.91
C GLU A 71 4.85 2.09 32.31
N GLU A 72 6.12 2.46 32.52
CA GLU A 72 6.64 2.87 33.82
C GLU A 72 5.90 4.11 34.37
N VAL A 73 5.62 5.10 33.52
CA VAL A 73 4.84 6.30 33.88
C VAL A 73 3.44 5.93 34.36
N LYS A 74 2.81 4.89 33.78
CA LYS A 74 1.48 4.41 34.21
C LYS A 74 1.48 3.95 35.66
N TYR A 75 2.55 3.29 36.11
CA TYR A 75 2.67 2.72 37.46
C TYR A 75 3.19 3.69 38.53
N VAL A 76 3.65 4.89 38.16
CA VAL A 76 4.12 5.87 39.15
C VAL A 76 2.96 6.49 39.93
N ARG A 77 3.10 6.50 41.27
CA ARG A 77 2.31 7.28 42.22
C ARG A 77 3.22 8.33 42.88
N PRO A 78 2.71 9.54 43.19
CA PRO A 78 1.31 9.98 43.15
C PRO A 78 0.84 10.50 41.78
N GLU A 79 -0.47 10.37 41.50
CA GLU A 79 -1.09 10.93 40.30
C GLU A 79 -1.23 12.45 40.43
N GLY A 80 -0.26 13.18 39.88
CA GLY A 80 -0.22 14.63 39.93
C GLY A 80 0.07 15.26 38.56
N LEU A 81 0.13 16.59 38.54
CA LEU A 81 0.43 17.39 37.34
C LEU A 81 1.75 16.97 36.69
N ASP A 82 2.75 16.58 37.48
CA ASP A 82 4.07 16.19 36.98
C ASP A 82 4.04 14.83 36.25
N LYS A 83 3.15 13.91 36.65
CA LYS A 83 2.90 12.66 35.90
C LYS A 83 2.27 12.96 34.55
N ALA A 84 1.29 13.85 34.51
CA ALA A 84 0.65 14.26 33.25
C ALA A 84 1.65 14.93 32.29
N ARG A 85 2.49 15.85 32.80
CA ARG A 85 3.56 16.47 32.02
C ARG A 85 4.57 15.46 31.46
N LEU A 86 4.95 14.49 32.29
CA LEU A 86 5.86 13.43 31.89
C LEU A 86 5.24 12.53 30.81
N GLN A 87 3.97 12.17 30.98
CA GLN A 87 3.21 11.40 30.00
C GLN A 87 3.09 12.14 28.66
N ASP A 88 2.74 13.43 28.70
CA ASP A 88 2.69 14.28 27.50
C ASP A 88 4.06 14.36 26.80
N GLY A 89 5.15 14.43 27.57
CA GLY A 89 6.51 14.39 27.04
C GLY A 89 6.85 13.08 26.33
N VAL A 90 6.49 11.93 26.92
CA VAL A 90 6.70 10.60 26.33
C VAL A 90 5.84 10.42 25.08
N ASP A 91 4.57 10.84 25.10
CA ASP A 91 3.68 10.75 23.93
C ASP A 91 4.18 11.68 22.79
N ARG A 92 4.70 12.87 23.12
CA ARG A 92 5.35 13.76 22.16
C ARG A 92 6.58 13.14 21.52
N LEU A 93 7.49 12.57 22.30
CA LEU A 93 8.68 11.87 21.79
C LEU A 93 8.31 10.67 20.92
N GLY A 94 7.23 9.94 21.27
CA GLY A 94 6.68 8.88 20.42
C GLY A 94 6.21 9.40 19.06
N GLY A 95 5.55 10.56 19.03
CA GLY A 95 5.18 11.25 17.79
C GLY A 95 6.40 11.67 16.96
N GLU A 96 7.46 12.18 17.60
CA GLU A 96 8.72 12.57 16.96
C GLU A 96 9.44 11.34 16.36
N LEU A 97 9.54 10.23 17.11
CA LEU A 97 10.08 8.96 16.61
C LEU A 97 9.30 8.45 15.40
N ALA A 98 7.97 8.50 15.41
CA ALA A 98 7.14 8.13 14.25
C ALA A 98 7.40 9.02 13.02
N CYS A 99 7.61 10.33 13.23
CA CYS A 99 8.02 11.25 12.17
C CYS A 99 9.40 10.87 11.61
N HIS A 100 10.37 10.56 12.47
CA HIS A 100 11.70 10.10 12.09
C HIS A 100 11.67 8.79 11.29
N ARG A 101 10.75 7.85 11.57
CA ARG A 101 10.53 6.66 10.72
C ARG A 101 10.12 7.01 9.29
N GLY A 102 9.27 8.03 9.16
CA GLY A 102 8.86 8.57 7.86
C GLY A 102 10.03 9.22 7.14
N ALA A 103 10.80 10.05 7.85
CA ALA A 103 11.98 10.73 7.33
C ALA A 103 13.08 9.74 6.92
N PHE A 104 13.35 8.71 7.72
CA PHE A 104 14.31 7.66 7.43
C PHE A 104 13.99 6.92 6.13
N ARG A 105 12.72 6.54 5.91
CA ARG A 105 12.31 5.90 4.64
C ARG A 105 12.57 6.81 3.44
N LYS A 106 12.29 8.11 3.56
CA LYS A 106 12.58 9.09 2.51
C LYS A 106 14.09 9.25 2.29
N ALA A 107 14.87 9.36 3.36
CA ALA A 107 16.32 9.46 3.32
C ALA A 107 16.96 8.23 2.65
N ARG A 108 16.48 7.03 2.98
CA ARG A 108 16.95 5.77 2.38
C ARG A 108 16.65 5.72 0.87
N LEU A 109 15.47 6.17 0.45
CA LEU A 109 15.14 6.28 -0.97
C LEU A 109 15.98 7.35 -1.68
N ALA A 110 16.26 8.47 -1.01
CA ALA A 110 17.13 9.51 -1.55
C ALA A 110 18.57 9.03 -1.75
N ALA A 111 19.12 8.32 -0.75
CA ALA A 111 20.44 7.69 -0.84
C ALA A 111 20.50 6.62 -1.94
N LYS A 112 19.47 5.76 -2.05
CA LYS A 112 19.41 4.78 -3.15
C LYS A 112 19.38 5.47 -4.51
N LYS A 113 18.58 6.54 -4.66
CA LYS A 113 18.51 7.31 -5.89
C LYS A 113 19.85 7.99 -6.22
N SER A 114 20.57 8.52 -5.23
CA SER A 114 21.89 9.13 -5.45
C SER A 114 22.95 8.09 -5.83
N LEU A 115 22.87 6.87 -5.29
CA LEU A 115 23.72 5.74 -5.67
C LEU A 115 23.46 5.33 -7.13
N GLU A 116 22.21 5.11 -7.51
CA GLU A 116 21.84 4.75 -8.88
C GLU A 116 22.25 5.85 -9.87
N GLN A 117 22.11 7.12 -9.48
CA GLN A 117 22.56 8.24 -10.30
C GLN A 117 24.08 8.23 -10.51
N ALA A 118 24.86 7.95 -9.47
CA ALA A 118 26.31 7.84 -9.57
C ALA A 118 26.74 6.65 -10.45
N GLN A 119 26.08 5.50 -10.33
CA GLN A 119 26.34 4.33 -11.18
C GLN A 119 26.02 4.60 -12.65
N ARG A 120 24.93 5.32 -12.94
CA ARG A 120 24.61 5.74 -14.32
C ARG A 120 25.67 6.67 -14.88
N GLN A 121 26.10 7.65 -14.09
CA GLN A 121 27.18 8.56 -14.50
C GLN A 121 28.48 7.80 -14.80
N GLU A 122 28.83 6.79 -14.00
CA GLU A 122 30.00 5.94 -14.27
C GLU A 122 29.86 5.19 -15.61
N ARG A 123 28.69 4.60 -15.87
CA ARG A 123 28.43 3.93 -17.16
C ARG A 123 28.52 4.90 -18.33
N ASP A 124 27.97 6.11 -18.18
CA ASP A 124 28.02 7.14 -19.22
C ASP A 124 29.48 7.61 -19.46
N LEU A 125 30.27 7.77 -18.41
CA LEU A 125 31.69 8.12 -18.53
C LEU A 125 32.51 7.00 -19.19
N LEU A 126 32.22 5.74 -18.88
CA LEU A 126 32.84 4.59 -19.55
C LEU A 126 32.45 4.54 -21.03
N VAL A 127 31.17 4.74 -21.38
CA VAL A 127 30.75 4.80 -22.78
C VAL A 127 31.41 5.98 -23.51
N GLN A 128 31.50 7.14 -22.87
CA GLN A 128 32.19 8.30 -23.43
C GLN A 128 33.66 8.00 -23.71
N SER A 129 34.37 7.35 -22.79
CA SER A 129 35.77 6.97 -23.00
C SER A 129 35.98 5.98 -24.14
N PHE A 130 35.03 5.05 -24.37
CA PHE A 130 35.06 4.16 -25.54
C PHE A 130 34.63 4.84 -26.85
N SER A 131 33.76 5.86 -26.77
CA SER A 131 33.21 6.56 -27.94
C SER A 131 34.09 7.70 -28.45
N LEU A 132 35.09 8.13 -27.67
CA LEU A 132 36.11 9.06 -28.15
C LEU A 132 36.95 8.34 -29.21
N PRO A 133 36.84 8.69 -30.50
CA PRO A 133 37.79 8.20 -31.47
C PRO A 133 39.16 8.69 -31.02
N VAL A 134 40.16 7.81 -31.03
CA VAL A 134 41.57 8.22 -30.95
C VAL A 134 41.77 9.25 -32.07
N SER A 135 41.76 10.53 -31.72
CA SER A 135 42.20 11.59 -32.62
C SER A 135 43.70 11.44 -32.78
N GLU A 136 44.06 10.54 -33.69
CA GLU A 136 45.29 10.59 -34.47
C GLU A 136 45.23 11.84 -35.37
N ALA A 137 45.17 13.04 -34.79
CA ALA A 137 45.31 14.33 -35.47
C ALA A 137 45.25 15.51 -34.47
N ALA A 138 46.17 15.53 -33.51
CA ALA A 138 46.66 16.78 -32.94
C ALA A 138 48.18 16.72 -32.92
N SER A 139 48.75 16.81 -34.11
CA SER A 139 50.13 17.22 -34.32
C SER A 139 50.33 18.61 -33.70
N HIS A 140 50.75 18.64 -32.43
CA HIS A 140 51.56 19.73 -31.92
C HIS A 140 52.98 19.20 -31.78
N THR A 141 53.78 19.51 -32.79
CA THR A 141 55.24 19.54 -32.74
C THR A 141 55.68 20.41 -31.57
N LEU A 142 56.18 19.79 -30.51
CA LEU A 142 57.21 20.39 -29.67
C LEU A 142 58.25 19.31 -29.35
N ALA A 143 59.46 19.61 -29.81
CA ALA A 143 60.68 18.85 -29.60
C ALA A 143 61.06 18.80 -28.11
N GLY A 144 61.75 17.72 -27.71
CA GLY A 144 62.63 17.69 -26.56
C GLY A 144 62.42 16.52 -25.59
N ASP A 145 63.51 15.76 -25.39
CA ASP A 145 63.82 14.82 -24.30
C ASP A 145 63.33 13.36 -24.35
N GLU A 146 64.21 12.53 -24.92
CA GLU A 146 64.89 11.34 -24.36
C GLU A 146 64.16 10.40 -23.34
N ALA A 147 64.14 9.10 -23.72
CA ALA A 147 64.24 7.88 -22.88
C ALA A 147 62.93 7.11 -22.51
N PRO A 148 62.95 5.76 -22.38
CA PRO A 148 62.15 4.89 -23.26
C PRO A 148 61.27 3.81 -22.57
N GLY A 149 60.13 3.46 -23.20
CA GLY A 149 59.47 2.15 -23.08
C GLY A 149 57.94 2.16 -23.27
N PRO A 150 57.29 1.00 -23.52
CA PRO A 150 57.64 -0.10 -24.42
C PRO A 150 56.84 -0.03 -25.75
N ILE A 151 57.52 -0.37 -26.85
CA ILE A 151 57.01 -0.28 -28.21
C ILE A 151 55.99 -1.41 -28.47
N THR A 152 54.76 -1.04 -28.82
CA THR A 152 53.80 -1.96 -29.45
C THR A 152 54.28 -2.28 -30.87
N TYR A 153 54.69 -3.52 -31.09
CA TYR A 153 55.16 -4.01 -32.38
C TYR A 153 54.05 -3.98 -33.44
N ARG A 154 54.12 -3.00 -34.34
CA ARG A 154 53.41 -3.02 -35.63
C ARG A 154 54.35 -3.66 -36.66
N PRO A 155 54.02 -4.81 -37.29
CA PRO A 155 54.93 -5.42 -38.24
C PRO A 155 54.88 -4.63 -39.56
N VAL A 156 55.83 -3.72 -39.72
CA VAL A 156 56.16 -3.13 -41.03
C VAL A 156 56.92 -4.20 -41.82
N ARG A 157 56.30 -4.66 -42.92
CA ARG A 157 56.93 -5.56 -43.88
C ARG A 157 58.06 -4.83 -44.60
N TYR A 158 59.29 -5.08 -44.19
CA TYR A 158 60.47 -4.83 -45.03
C TYR A 158 60.76 -6.08 -45.85
N THR A 159 60.36 -6.09 -47.11
CA THR A 159 60.88 -7.04 -48.10
C THR A 159 61.47 -6.26 -49.26
N GLN A 160 62.60 -5.59 -49.03
CA GLN A 160 63.37 -4.98 -50.13
C GLN A 160 64.85 -4.81 -49.78
N GLN A 161 65.54 -5.87 -49.37
CA GLN A 161 67.01 -5.80 -49.24
C GLN A 161 67.74 -7.15 -49.34
N ARG A 162 67.28 -8.03 -50.24
CA ARG A 162 67.93 -9.33 -50.48
C ARG A 162 68.20 -9.62 -51.95
N GLN A 163 68.54 -8.58 -52.72
CA GLN A 163 68.85 -8.71 -54.14
C GLN A 163 70.33 -8.55 -54.50
N HIS A 164 71.21 -8.32 -53.51
CA HIS A 164 72.64 -8.05 -53.77
C HIS A 164 73.62 -9.19 -53.43
N GLN A 165 73.16 -10.41 -53.15
CA GLN A 165 74.05 -11.56 -52.84
C GLN A 165 73.89 -12.78 -53.76
N LEU A 166 73.07 -12.71 -54.83
CA LEU A 166 72.81 -13.84 -55.72
C LEU A 166 73.56 -13.76 -57.07
N SER A 167 74.37 -12.72 -57.29
CA SER A 167 75.03 -12.43 -58.57
C SER A 167 76.24 -13.33 -58.90
N SER A 168 76.34 -14.53 -58.34
CA SER A 168 77.43 -15.48 -58.65
C SER A 168 76.97 -16.91 -58.98
N LEU A 169 75.67 -17.13 -59.24
CA LEU A 169 75.13 -18.46 -59.59
C LEU A 169 74.48 -18.43 -60.97
N SER A 170 74.62 -19.51 -61.75
CA SER A 170 74.05 -19.67 -63.09
C SER A 170 72.53 -19.50 -63.07
N GLU A 171 71.95 -18.99 -64.15
CA GLU A 171 70.52 -18.66 -64.25
C GLU A 171 69.62 -19.88 -63.96
N GLU A 172 69.97 -21.09 -64.42
CA GLU A 172 69.24 -22.32 -64.08
C GLU A 172 69.25 -22.66 -62.58
N ASP A 173 70.36 -22.43 -61.87
CA ASP A 173 70.46 -22.71 -60.43
C ASP A 173 69.65 -21.69 -59.62
N GLN A 174 69.55 -20.44 -60.07
CA GLN A 174 68.71 -19.43 -59.44
C GLN A 174 67.21 -19.75 -59.58
N HIS A 175 66.79 -20.27 -60.74
CA HIS A 175 65.39 -20.65 -60.96
C HIS A 175 64.98 -21.86 -60.11
N THR A 176 65.84 -22.86 -59.95
CA THR A 176 65.54 -24.07 -59.17
C THR A 176 65.62 -23.83 -57.66
N VAL A 177 66.61 -23.06 -57.19
CA VAL A 177 66.74 -22.68 -55.78
C VAL A 177 65.67 -21.66 -55.38
N GLY A 178 65.32 -20.74 -56.29
CA GLY A 178 64.22 -19.79 -56.12
C GLY A 178 62.87 -20.47 -56.02
N ALA A 179 62.59 -21.47 -56.88
CA ALA A 179 61.36 -22.25 -56.81
C ALA A 179 61.23 -23.02 -55.47
N SER A 180 62.31 -23.66 -55.03
CA SER A 180 62.35 -24.38 -53.75
C SER A 180 62.20 -23.44 -52.54
N SER A 181 62.78 -22.24 -52.63
CA SER A 181 62.62 -21.17 -51.63
C SER A 181 61.19 -20.62 -51.61
N ASN A 182 60.55 -20.49 -52.77
CA ASN A 182 59.16 -20.06 -52.89
C ASN A 182 58.19 -21.09 -52.33
N VAL A 183 58.42 -22.39 -52.57
CA VAL A 183 57.62 -23.47 -51.97
C VAL A 183 57.78 -23.48 -50.45
N THR A 184 59.02 -23.38 -49.94
CA THR A 184 59.25 -23.37 -48.49
C THR A 184 58.69 -22.12 -47.80
N THR A 185 58.72 -20.95 -48.46
CA THR A 185 58.08 -19.74 -47.94
C THR A 185 56.55 -19.79 -48.04
N ALA A 186 55.98 -20.38 -49.09
CA ALA A 186 54.55 -20.62 -49.19
C ALA A 186 54.06 -21.57 -48.10
N LEU A 187 54.79 -22.68 -47.85
CA LEU A 187 54.42 -23.67 -46.85
C LEU A 187 54.55 -23.13 -45.41
N ARG A 188 55.56 -22.29 -45.14
CA ARG A 188 55.65 -21.53 -43.88
C ARG A 188 54.48 -20.55 -43.74
N ARG A 189 54.13 -19.83 -44.81
CA ARG A 189 53.01 -18.90 -44.80
C ARG A 189 51.66 -19.59 -44.58
N THR A 190 51.46 -20.77 -45.15
CA THR A 190 50.25 -21.57 -44.89
C THR A 190 50.23 -22.09 -43.47
N HIS A 191 51.39 -22.51 -42.94
CA HIS A 191 51.50 -22.93 -41.55
C HIS A 191 51.17 -21.77 -40.59
N ASP A 192 51.71 -20.58 -40.85
CA ASP A 192 51.43 -19.39 -40.05
C ASP A 192 49.95 -18.98 -40.14
N LEU A 193 49.31 -19.16 -41.31
CA LEU A 193 47.87 -18.96 -41.46
C LEU A 193 47.05 -20.01 -40.70
N ILE A 194 47.43 -21.28 -40.76
CA ILE A 194 46.74 -22.35 -40.03
C ILE A 194 46.89 -22.12 -38.52
N ALA A 195 48.07 -21.74 -38.03
CA ALA A 195 48.28 -21.42 -36.61
C ALA A 195 47.48 -20.18 -36.18
N ALA A 196 47.41 -19.16 -37.04
CA ALA A 196 46.58 -17.98 -36.79
C ALA A 196 45.08 -18.30 -36.79
N GLU A 197 44.61 -19.15 -37.70
CA GLU A 197 43.22 -19.60 -37.70
C GLU A 197 42.91 -20.53 -36.53
N LEU A 198 43.84 -21.40 -36.12
CA LEU A 198 43.66 -22.27 -34.95
C LEU A 198 43.47 -21.43 -33.69
N SER A 199 44.37 -20.45 -33.46
CA SER A 199 44.23 -19.54 -32.31
C SER A 199 42.93 -18.74 -32.37
N ARG A 200 42.52 -18.28 -33.56
CA ARG A 200 41.23 -17.61 -33.76
C ARG A 200 40.03 -18.52 -33.46
N SER A 201 40.13 -19.80 -33.81
CA SER A 201 39.12 -20.82 -33.49
C SER A 201 39.05 -21.08 -31.99
N ASP A 202 40.19 -21.16 -31.30
CA ASP A 202 40.24 -21.34 -29.85
C ASP A 202 39.60 -20.15 -29.12
N PHE A 203 39.87 -18.91 -29.57
CA PHE A 203 39.20 -17.71 -29.04
C PHE A 203 37.69 -17.73 -29.32
N ALA A 204 37.28 -18.14 -30.51
CA ALA A 204 35.85 -18.26 -30.85
C ALA A 204 35.17 -19.34 -29.98
N HIS A 205 35.83 -20.47 -29.74
CA HIS A 205 35.35 -21.52 -28.86
C HIS A 205 35.24 -21.05 -27.41
N GLN A 206 36.25 -20.39 -26.88
CA GLN A 206 36.20 -19.79 -25.53
C GLN A 206 35.04 -18.81 -25.42
N THR A 207 34.88 -17.91 -26.40
CA THR A 207 33.77 -16.95 -26.43
C THR A 207 32.41 -17.64 -26.47
N LEU A 208 32.25 -18.70 -27.27
CA LEU A 208 31.01 -19.47 -27.32
C LEU A 208 30.74 -20.20 -25.99
N THR A 209 31.76 -20.77 -25.36
CA THR A 209 31.61 -21.43 -24.06
C THR A 209 31.26 -20.44 -22.96
N GLU A 210 31.87 -19.26 -22.95
CA GLU A 210 31.54 -18.18 -22.01
C GLU A 210 30.13 -17.66 -22.25
N SER A 211 29.72 -17.47 -23.51
CA SER A 211 28.36 -17.04 -23.84
C SER A 211 27.32 -18.09 -23.43
N SER A 212 27.62 -19.38 -23.58
CA SER A 212 26.76 -20.48 -23.14
C SER A 212 26.67 -20.56 -21.61
N ALA A 213 27.78 -20.30 -20.91
CA ALA A 213 27.80 -20.19 -19.46
C ALA A 213 26.97 -19.00 -18.96
N ALA A 214 27.10 -17.83 -19.62
CA ALA A 214 26.29 -16.66 -19.33
C ALA A 214 24.79 -16.90 -19.58
N LEU A 215 24.42 -17.60 -20.65
CA LEU A 215 23.04 -18.00 -20.91
C LEU A 215 22.51 -18.96 -19.85
N LYS A 216 23.32 -19.89 -19.35
CA LYS A 216 22.93 -20.75 -18.22
C LYS A 216 22.72 -19.95 -16.93
N GLN A 217 23.62 -19.03 -16.61
CA GLN A 217 23.46 -18.16 -15.43
C GLN A 217 22.20 -17.31 -15.54
N LEU A 218 21.88 -16.82 -16.73
CA LEU A 218 20.65 -16.08 -16.97
C LEU A 218 19.41 -16.98 -16.84
N ASN A 219 19.45 -18.22 -17.33
CA ASN A 219 18.35 -19.18 -17.14
C ASN A 219 18.15 -19.53 -15.65
N GLU A 220 19.24 -19.72 -14.90
CA GLU A 220 19.23 -19.93 -13.45
C GLU A 220 18.59 -18.73 -12.73
N SER A 221 18.94 -17.50 -13.13
CA SER A 221 18.38 -16.29 -12.53
C SER A 221 16.92 -16.08 -12.89
N TYR A 222 16.47 -16.42 -14.10
CA TYR A 222 15.04 -16.43 -14.43
C TYR A 222 14.28 -17.50 -13.65
N THR A 223 14.87 -18.68 -13.44
CA THR A 223 14.25 -19.75 -12.65
C THR A 223 14.17 -19.36 -11.17
N SER A 224 15.21 -18.72 -10.63
CA SER A 224 15.20 -18.22 -9.25
C SER A 224 14.18 -17.09 -9.07
N LEU A 225 14.05 -16.17 -10.05
CA LEU A 225 13.00 -15.16 -10.06
C LEU A 225 11.60 -15.77 -10.13
N ASP A 226 11.38 -16.83 -10.89
CA ASP A 226 10.10 -17.53 -10.93
C ASP A 226 9.78 -18.19 -9.58
N SER A 227 10.78 -18.77 -8.91
CA SER A 227 10.63 -19.30 -7.54
C SER A 227 10.32 -18.20 -6.49
N MET A 228 10.94 -17.03 -6.63
CA MET A 228 10.67 -15.86 -5.78
C MET A 228 9.29 -15.28 -6.07
N LEU A 229 8.88 -15.23 -7.34
CA LEU A 229 7.54 -14.81 -7.73
C LEU A 229 6.48 -15.80 -7.23
N ALA A 230 6.74 -17.11 -7.33
CA ALA A 230 5.87 -18.15 -6.79
C ALA A 230 5.72 -18.02 -5.27
N SER A 231 6.82 -17.88 -4.53
CA SER A 231 6.78 -17.68 -3.08
C SER A 231 6.12 -16.35 -2.69
N SER A 232 6.33 -15.27 -3.45
CA SER A 232 5.63 -14.00 -3.24
C SER A 232 4.13 -14.12 -3.53
N ARG A 233 3.74 -14.92 -4.53
CA ARG A 233 2.34 -15.19 -4.88
C ARG A 233 1.68 -16.08 -3.84
N ASP A 234 2.41 -17.04 -3.28
CA ASP A 234 1.92 -17.87 -2.18
C ASP A 234 1.80 -17.03 -0.90
N LEU A 235 2.74 -16.12 -0.61
CA LEU A 235 2.63 -15.18 0.50
C LEU A 235 1.48 -14.17 0.29
N LEU A 236 1.33 -13.61 -0.90
CA LEU A 236 0.18 -12.76 -1.24
C LEU A 236 -1.13 -13.56 -1.24
N GLY A 237 -1.09 -14.84 -1.62
CA GLY A 237 -2.21 -15.76 -1.61
C GLY A 237 -2.63 -16.11 -0.19
N THR A 238 -1.68 -16.38 0.70
CA THR A 238 -1.93 -16.62 2.13
C THR A 238 -2.37 -15.35 2.84
N LEU A 239 -1.80 -14.20 2.52
CA LEU A 239 -2.26 -12.90 3.05
C LEU A 239 -3.66 -12.56 2.54
N LEU A 240 -3.94 -12.70 1.24
CA LEU A 240 -5.27 -12.48 0.70
C LEU A 240 -6.27 -13.51 1.20
N ARG A 241 -5.87 -14.77 1.40
CA ARG A 241 -6.73 -15.82 1.96
C ARG A 241 -7.02 -15.59 3.44
N SER A 242 -6.03 -15.15 4.20
CA SER A 242 -6.13 -14.80 5.61
C SER A 242 -6.96 -13.53 5.81
N GLN A 243 -6.75 -12.50 4.99
CA GLN A 243 -7.55 -11.28 5.01
C GLN A 243 -8.99 -11.52 4.47
N LYS A 244 -9.23 -12.61 3.74
CA LYS A 244 -10.57 -12.98 3.24
C LYS A 244 -11.51 -13.39 4.36
N SER A 245 -11.03 -14.10 5.39
CA SER A 245 -11.89 -14.44 6.54
C SER A 245 -12.24 -13.18 7.33
N ASP A 246 -11.31 -12.24 7.44
CA ASP A 246 -11.54 -10.98 8.16
C ASP A 246 -12.58 -10.09 7.45
N THR A 247 -12.52 -10.01 6.11
CA THR A 247 -13.59 -9.37 5.33
C THR A 247 -14.94 -10.08 5.47
N TRP A 248 -14.98 -11.39 5.72
CA TRP A 248 -16.25 -12.09 5.90
C TRP A 248 -16.88 -11.79 7.27
N TYR A 249 -16.06 -11.66 8.33
CA TYR A 249 -16.53 -11.19 9.64
C TYR A 249 -16.99 -9.73 9.59
N LEU A 250 -16.23 -8.84 8.93
CA LEU A 250 -16.61 -7.43 8.82
C LEU A 250 -17.87 -7.25 7.95
N GLN A 251 -18.03 -8.07 6.90
CA GLN A 251 -19.23 -8.09 6.06
C GLN A 251 -20.46 -8.59 6.82
N THR A 252 -20.37 -9.69 7.57
CA THR A 252 -21.49 -10.22 8.37
C THR A 252 -21.88 -9.25 9.50
N ALA A 253 -20.91 -8.63 10.15
CA ALA A 253 -21.15 -7.58 11.15
C ALA A 253 -21.83 -6.35 10.55
N LEU A 254 -21.41 -5.89 9.37
CA LEU A 254 -22.04 -4.77 8.67
C LEU A 254 -23.48 -5.08 8.26
N TYR A 255 -23.76 -6.29 7.76
CA TYR A 255 -25.14 -6.71 7.46
C TYR A 255 -26.00 -6.78 8.73
N MET A 256 -25.50 -7.34 9.83
CA MET A 256 -26.21 -7.35 11.11
C MET A 256 -26.47 -5.92 11.63
N LEU A 257 -25.51 -5.00 11.46
CA LEU A 257 -25.67 -3.58 11.79
C LEU A 257 -26.71 -2.90 10.91
N LEU A 258 -26.71 -3.16 9.60
CA LEU A 258 -27.72 -2.60 8.71
C LEU A 258 -29.11 -3.16 8.97
N VAL A 259 -29.24 -4.45 9.26
CA VAL A 259 -30.53 -5.08 9.61
C VAL A 259 -31.07 -4.50 10.92
N THR A 260 -30.24 -4.37 11.96
CA THR A 260 -30.65 -3.77 13.23
C THR A 260 -30.92 -2.27 13.11
N GLY A 261 -30.13 -1.55 12.33
CA GLY A 261 -30.37 -0.14 11.99
C GLY A 261 -31.67 0.06 11.22
N ALA A 262 -31.92 -0.74 10.19
CA ALA A 262 -33.17 -0.75 9.44
C ALA A 262 -34.36 -1.11 10.32
N TRP A 263 -34.20 -2.07 11.23
CA TRP A 263 -35.24 -2.41 12.22
C TRP A 263 -35.53 -1.26 13.19
N LEU A 264 -34.50 -0.54 13.64
CA LEU A 264 -34.67 0.65 14.47
C LEU A 264 -35.34 1.78 13.70
N VAL A 265 -34.98 2.02 12.43
CA VAL A 265 -35.65 3.00 11.57
C VAL A 265 -37.11 2.60 11.36
N PHE A 266 -37.39 1.33 11.06
CA PHE A 266 -38.74 0.81 10.93
C PHE A 266 -39.55 1.00 12.22
N ARG A 267 -38.98 0.64 13.36
CA ARG A 267 -39.63 0.74 14.67
C ARG A 267 -39.80 2.18 15.15
N ARG A 268 -38.81 3.05 14.91
CA ARG A 268 -38.75 4.41 15.46
C ARG A 268 -39.41 5.43 14.54
N ILE A 269 -39.12 5.36 13.25
CA ILE A 269 -39.49 6.39 12.25
C ILE A 269 -40.69 5.94 11.41
N LEU A 270 -40.88 4.64 11.14
CA LEU A 270 -42.07 4.21 10.41
C LEU A 270 -43.26 3.96 11.35
N TYR A 271 -43.08 3.32 12.50
CA TYR A 271 -44.22 2.87 13.31
C TYR A 271 -45.08 4.03 13.87
N GLY A 272 -44.48 5.13 14.31
CA GLY A 272 -45.21 6.30 14.83
C GLY A 272 -45.99 7.05 13.73
N PRO A 273 -45.30 7.57 12.69
CA PRO A 273 -45.94 8.28 11.60
C PRO A 273 -46.87 7.41 10.76
N MET A 274 -46.60 6.12 10.55
CA MET A 274 -47.52 5.22 9.83
C MET A 274 -48.81 4.99 10.62
N TRP A 275 -48.77 4.96 11.96
CA TRP A 275 -50.01 4.92 12.75
C TRP A 275 -50.83 6.19 12.57
N TRP A 276 -50.16 7.35 12.46
CA TRP A 276 -50.82 8.60 12.05
C TRP A 276 -51.35 8.51 10.62
N LEU A 277 -50.58 7.96 9.67
CA LEU A 277 -50.94 7.82 8.26
C LEU A 277 -52.09 6.83 8.03
N VAL A 278 -52.29 5.86 8.91
CA VAL A 278 -53.46 4.94 8.91
C VAL A 278 -54.64 5.55 9.68
N TRP A 279 -54.40 6.26 10.79
CA TRP A 279 -55.45 6.87 11.60
C TRP A 279 -56.08 8.11 10.94
N LEU A 280 -55.28 8.92 10.23
CA LEU A 280 -55.71 10.13 9.55
C LEU A 280 -56.73 9.88 8.41
N PRO A 281 -56.55 8.90 7.49
CA PRO A 281 -57.58 8.58 6.49
C PRO A 281 -58.82 7.94 7.12
N ILE A 282 -58.66 7.07 8.14
CA ILE A 282 -59.80 6.52 8.89
C ILE A 282 -60.61 7.64 9.55
N ARG A 283 -59.96 8.64 10.13
CA ARG A 283 -60.65 9.78 10.75
C ARG A 283 -61.27 10.74 9.74
N ILE A 284 -60.71 10.88 8.54
CA ILE A 284 -61.36 11.60 7.44
C ILE A 284 -62.57 10.84 6.92
N LEU A 285 -62.50 9.51 6.74
CA LEU A 285 -63.62 8.67 6.31
C LEU A 285 -64.76 8.66 7.33
N PHE A 286 -64.46 8.53 8.62
CA PHE A 286 -65.47 8.58 9.69
C PHE A 286 -65.91 10.02 10.05
N GLY A 287 -65.06 11.03 9.85
CA GLY A 287 -65.33 12.43 10.17
C GLY A 287 -66.01 13.22 9.05
N ALA A 288 -65.78 12.87 7.78
CA ALA A 288 -66.46 13.47 6.63
C ALA A 288 -67.85 12.87 6.38
N GLY A 289 -68.13 11.67 6.91
CA GLY A 289 -69.42 10.98 6.76
C GLY A 289 -70.61 11.64 7.46
N THR A 290 -70.43 12.67 8.30
CA THR A 290 -71.54 13.32 9.03
C THR A 290 -71.68 14.83 8.78
N ARG A 291 -70.90 15.45 7.88
CA ARG A 291 -71.00 16.90 7.59
C ARG A 291 -71.02 17.29 6.11
N ALA A 292 -71.42 16.37 5.22
CA ALA A 292 -71.57 16.65 3.78
C ALA A 292 -72.98 16.30 3.25
N GLY A 293 -74.02 16.52 4.06
CA GLY A 293 -75.41 16.20 3.71
C GLY A 293 -76.39 17.38 3.71
N SER A 294 -75.95 18.64 3.76
CA SER A 294 -76.86 19.79 3.84
C SER A 294 -76.30 21.04 3.14
N ALA A 295 -76.12 20.96 1.83
CA ALA A 295 -76.08 22.15 0.98
C ALA A 295 -76.16 21.69 -0.48
N VAL A 296 -77.38 21.53 -1.00
CA VAL A 296 -77.80 21.78 -2.41
C VAL A 296 -79.14 21.08 -2.66
N MET A 297 -80.20 21.78 -2.30
CA MET A 297 -81.57 21.77 -2.85
C MET A 297 -82.27 22.81 -1.97
N GLN A 298 -82.82 23.94 -2.44
CA GLN A 298 -83.58 24.14 -3.66
C GLN A 298 -83.79 25.66 -3.83
N ALA A 299 -83.42 26.19 -4.98
CA ALA A 299 -83.94 27.46 -5.48
C ALA A 299 -85.20 27.15 -6.31
N ARG A 300 -86.27 27.93 -6.10
CA ARG A 300 -87.36 28.33 -7.05
C ARG A 300 -88.78 28.29 -6.43
N GLY A 301 -89.26 29.46 -6.00
CA GLY A 301 -90.64 29.96 -6.25
C GLY A 301 -91.67 29.94 -5.11
N GLY A 302 -92.09 31.13 -4.64
CA GLY A 302 -93.40 31.38 -3.97
C GLY A 302 -93.37 32.47 -2.86
N PRO A 303 -94.36 33.38 -2.72
CA PRO A 303 -94.14 34.80 -2.34
C PRO A 303 -94.67 35.24 -0.94
N GLY A 304 -94.20 36.43 -0.50
CA GLY A 304 -94.63 37.19 0.69
C GLY A 304 -93.39 37.66 1.46
N GLU A 305 -93.16 38.91 1.86
CA GLU A 305 -94.03 40.04 2.13
C GLU A 305 -93.16 41.32 2.21
N SER A 306 -93.80 42.46 1.98
CA SER A 306 -93.29 43.83 1.92
C SER A 306 -92.66 44.34 3.21
N GLY A 307 -91.63 45.18 3.11
CA GLY A 307 -91.09 45.95 4.24
C GLY A 307 -90.19 47.11 3.79
N LYS A 308 -90.77 48.32 3.73
CA LYS A 308 -90.15 49.59 3.29
C LYS A 308 -89.96 50.52 4.51
N VAL A 309 -88.78 51.16 4.60
CA VAL A 309 -88.52 52.60 4.91
C VAL A 309 -88.50 53.20 6.35
N GLN A 310 -87.53 54.14 6.50
CA GLN A 310 -87.39 55.31 7.40
C GLN A 310 -86.96 55.09 8.87
N VAL A 311 -86.26 55.98 9.60
CA VAL A 311 -85.34 57.14 9.40
C VAL A 311 -84.86 57.56 10.82
N GLY A 312 -83.67 58.16 10.92
CA GLY A 312 -83.27 59.11 11.99
C GLY A 312 -82.59 58.46 13.20
N GLY A 313 -81.32 58.74 13.51
CA GLY A 313 -80.70 60.02 13.93
C GLY A 313 -80.18 59.76 15.37
N ASP A 314 -79.07 60.23 15.91
CA ASP A 314 -78.13 61.32 15.63
C ASP A 314 -76.90 61.12 16.57
N GLY A 315 -75.75 61.71 16.20
CA GLY A 315 -74.56 62.06 17.01
C GLY A 315 -73.74 60.96 17.70
N GLY A 316 -72.40 60.92 17.66
CA GLY A 316 -71.37 61.82 17.12
C GLY A 316 -70.00 61.39 17.68
N GLY A 317 -68.91 61.61 16.94
CA GLY A 317 -67.52 61.48 17.44
C GLY A 317 -66.51 60.87 16.45
N VAL A 318 -65.82 61.75 15.75
CA VAL A 318 -64.73 61.56 14.76
C VAL A 318 -63.35 61.32 15.47
N PRO A 319 -62.31 60.80 14.79
CA PRO A 319 -61.30 59.86 15.33
C PRO A 319 -59.97 60.51 15.72
N VAL A 320 -59.14 59.84 16.54
CA VAL A 320 -57.72 60.20 16.65
C VAL A 320 -56.79 58.98 16.78
N ARG A 321 -55.86 58.98 15.83
CA ARG A 321 -54.67 58.15 15.63
C ARG A 321 -53.64 58.40 16.74
N GLY A 322 -53.16 57.34 17.39
CA GLY A 322 -52.03 57.37 18.32
C GLY A 322 -51.27 56.04 18.30
N LEU A 323 -49.97 56.12 18.06
CA LEU A 323 -49.02 55.04 17.76
C LEU A 323 -48.83 53.99 18.88
N PRO A 324 -48.27 52.81 18.53
CA PRO A 324 -48.31 51.59 19.33
C PRO A 324 -47.20 51.56 20.38
N ASN A 325 -47.49 50.98 21.55
CA ASN A 325 -46.46 50.46 22.43
C ASN A 325 -46.89 49.11 23.01
N ASN A 326 -46.13 48.09 22.60
CA ASN A 326 -45.57 47.04 23.42
C ASN A 326 -46.50 46.19 24.31
N HIS A 327 -46.71 44.99 23.79
CA HIS A 327 -46.33 43.71 24.42
C HIS A 327 -47.02 43.28 25.72
N LEU A 328 -47.77 42.19 25.51
CA LEU A 328 -47.98 41.01 26.37
C LEU A 328 -48.92 41.18 27.56
N PRO A 329 -49.82 40.20 27.72
CA PRO A 329 -50.06 39.68 29.05
C PRO A 329 -49.95 38.15 29.11
N THR A 330 -49.29 37.77 30.19
CA THR A 330 -49.21 36.49 30.87
C THR A 330 -50.55 36.04 31.49
N ALA A 331 -50.70 34.71 31.58
CA ALA A 331 -51.21 33.87 32.69
C ALA A 331 -52.55 34.14 33.41
N ARG A 332 -53.45 33.13 33.41
CA ARG A 332 -54.18 32.56 34.58
C ARG A 332 -55.02 31.33 34.13
N VAL A 333 -54.76 30.09 34.55
CA VAL A 333 -55.07 29.36 35.82
C VAL A 333 -56.57 29.04 36.04
N GLY A 334 -56.84 27.73 36.22
CA GLY A 334 -58.04 27.09 36.83
C GLY A 334 -58.07 25.60 36.41
N GLN A 335 -57.65 24.60 37.21
CA GLN A 335 -58.29 23.98 38.40
C GLN A 335 -59.64 23.32 38.06
N GLU A 336 -60.03 22.08 38.37
CA GLU A 336 -59.52 20.80 38.93
C GLU A 336 -60.63 19.77 38.62
N THR A 337 -60.33 18.46 38.55
CA THR A 337 -61.06 17.39 39.28
C THR A 337 -60.54 15.97 38.95
N GLY A 338 -60.30 15.18 40.01
CA GLY A 338 -60.76 13.78 40.07
C GLY A 338 -59.80 12.64 39.69
N ARG A 339 -59.10 12.09 40.70
CA ARG A 339 -58.30 10.84 40.75
C ARG A 339 -59.21 9.56 40.71
N PRO A 340 -58.70 8.31 40.50
CA PRO A 340 -57.67 7.71 41.36
C PRO A 340 -56.56 6.88 40.68
N VAL A 341 -55.53 6.68 41.50
CA VAL A 341 -54.27 5.98 41.32
C VAL A 341 -54.47 4.46 41.40
N GLN A 342 -53.77 3.71 40.56
CA GLN A 342 -53.50 2.28 40.79
C GLN A 342 -51.97 2.09 40.93
N ASP A 343 -51.64 1.43 42.02
CA ASP A 343 -50.33 1.21 42.61
C ASP A 343 -49.54 0.13 41.84
N GLY A 344 -48.22 0.31 41.73
CA GLY A 344 -47.34 -0.60 40.99
C GLY A 344 -45.97 -0.67 41.66
N ASP A 345 -45.83 -1.64 42.57
CA ASP A 345 -44.67 -1.85 43.42
C ASP A 345 -43.41 -2.26 42.61
N PRO A 346 -42.29 -1.49 42.68
CA PRO A 346 -41.05 -1.78 41.94
C PRO A 346 -40.36 -3.09 42.35
N LYS A 347 -40.72 -3.69 43.50
CA LYS A 347 -40.16 -4.97 43.96
C LYS A 347 -40.61 -6.15 43.09
N SER A 348 -41.78 -6.08 42.48
CA SER A 348 -42.34 -7.16 41.65
C SER A 348 -41.55 -7.35 40.34
N MET A 349 -40.95 -6.28 39.80
CA MET A 349 -40.17 -6.38 38.57
C MET A 349 -38.81 -7.04 38.78
N VAL A 350 -38.16 -6.83 39.94
CA VAL A 350 -36.87 -7.48 40.25
C VAL A 350 -37.05 -8.98 40.46
N ASP A 351 -38.15 -9.40 41.10
CA ASP A 351 -38.48 -10.82 41.29
C ASP A 351 -38.83 -11.50 39.95
N ARG A 352 -39.45 -10.76 39.02
CA ARG A 352 -39.71 -11.23 37.65
C ARG A 352 -38.44 -11.36 36.82
N VAL A 353 -37.46 -10.46 37.00
CA VAL A 353 -36.17 -10.53 36.31
C VAL A 353 -35.31 -11.67 36.86
N GLY A 354 -35.33 -11.90 38.19
CA GLY A 354 -34.67 -13.05 38.81
C GLY A 354 -35.15 -14.38 38.25
N LYS A 355 -36.47 -14.58 38.14
CA LYS A 355 -37.06 -15.79 37.55
C LYS A 355 -36.69 -16.02 36.08
N VAL A 356 -36.50 -14.97 35.29
CA VAL A 356 -36.12 -15.11 33.87
C VAL A 356 -34.65 -15.46 33.73
N ILE A 357 -33.78 -14.95 34.60
CA ILE A 357 -32.35 -15.28 34.62
C ILE A 357 -32.13 -16.73 35.09
N ASP A 358 -32.84 -17.15 36.13
CA ASP A 358 -32.76 -18.54 36.60
C ASP A 358 -33.31 -19.53 35.56
N ALA A 359 -34.41 -19.18 34.88
CA ALA A 359 -34.93 -20.00 33.78
C ALA A 359 -33.98 -20.08 32.57
N ALA A 360 -33.25 -19.00 32.26
CA ALA A 360 -32.25 -19.00 31.20
C ALA A 360 -31.01 -19.82 31.58
N LYS A 361 -30.61 -19.79 32.87
CA LYS A 361 -29.50 -20.60 33.39
C LYS A 361 -29.85 -22.09 33.39
N GLU A 362 -31.07 -22.45 33.79
CA GLU A 362 -31.54 -23.84 33.72
C GLU A 362 -31.73 -24.34 32.27
N ALA A 363 -32.03 -23.47 31.30
CA ALA A 363 -32.08 -23.85 29.89
C ALA A 363 -30.68 -24.12 29.33
N ALA A 364 -29.68 -23.31 29.72
CA ALA A 364 -28.28 -23.51 29.33
C ALA A 364 -27.65 -24.77 29.97
N GLU A 365 -28.03 -25.11 31.21
CA GLU A 365 -27.58 -26.35 31.86
C GLU A 365 -28.22 -27.61 31.26
N ARG A 366 -29.44 -27.51 30.70
CA ARG A 366 -30.07 -28.63 29.95
C ARG A 366 -29.45 -28.82 28.56
N GLU A 367 -29.08 -27.76 27.85
CA GLU A 367 -28.35 -27.86 26.58
C GLU A 367 -26.92 -28.39 26.75
N ALA A 368 -26.28 -28.18 27.91
CA ALA A 368 -24.97 -28.73 28.21
C ALA A 368 -25.00 -30.21 28.65
N ALA A 369 -26.15 -30.73 29.11
CA ALA A 369 -26.29 -32.10 29.59
C ALA A 369 -26.71 -33.11 28.50
N ASP A 370 -27.25 -32.66 27.37
CA ASP A 370 -27.66 -33.51 26.23
C ASP A 370 -26.53 -33.76 25.20
N GLY A 371 -25.31 -33.30 25.51
CA GLY A 371 -24.16 -33.28 24.61
C GLY A 371 -23.12 -34.38 24.84
N GLU A 372 -23.49 -35.59 25.26
CA GLU A 372 -22.51 -36.69 25.36
C GLU A 372 -23.15 -38.07 25.18
N THR A 373 -23.27 -38.52 23.92
CA THR A 373 -22.98 -39.88 23.36
C THR A 373 -23.81 -40.12 22.08
N ASP A 374 -23.18 -40.08 20.91
CA ASP A 374 -22.90 -41.26 20.07
C ASP A 374 -22.59 -40.93 18.60
N ALA A 375 -21.80 -41.84 18.03
CA ALA A 375 -20.97 -41.71 16.85
C ALA A 375 -21.69 -41.84 15.49
N SER A 376 -20.91 -41.47 14.46
CA SER A 376 -20.94 -41.89 13.04
C SER A 376 -21.87 -41.16 12.06
N GLY A 377 -21.29 -40.65 10.96
CA GLY A 377 -22.03 -40.15 9.80
C GLY A 377 -21.26 -39.16 8.93
N GLU A 378 -20.50 -39.68 7.97
CA GLU A 378 -19.97 -38.96 6.79
C GLU A 378 -21.00 -38.06 6.10
N GLN A 379 -20.57 -36.86 5.66
CA GLN A 379 -20.74 -36.42 4.26
C GLN A 379 -20.01 -35.09 3.97
N GLY A 380 -18.90 -35.21 3.25
CA GLY A 380 -18.22 -34.10 2.58
C GLY A 380 -18.94 -33.69 1.30
N ASN A 381 -19.18 -32.39 1.16
CA ASN A 381 -19.92 -31.76 0.08
C ASN A 381 -19.15 -31.78 -1.26
N THR A 382 -19.67 -32.50 -2.26
CA THR A 382 -19.04 -32.77 -3.59
C THR A 382 -19.30 -31.73 -4.68
N LYS A 383 -19.91 -30.57 -4.37
CA LYS A 383 -20.39 -29.65 -5.43
C LYS A 383 -19.37 -28.68 -6.03
N LYS A 384 -18.07 -28.80 -5.73
CA LYS A 384 -17.04 -27.87 -6.24
C LYS A 384 -16.14 -28.41 -7.36
N ARG A 385 -16.30 -29.67 -7.81
CA ARG A 385 -15.39 -30.27 -8.83
C ARG A 385 -15.94 -30.34 -10.25
N ALA A 386 -17.20 -29.96 -10.48
CA ALA A 386 -17.88 -30.19 -11.77
C ALA A 386 -17.87 -29.00 -12.75
N TRP A 387 -17.19 -27.89 -12.46
CA TRP A 387 -17.26 -26.66 -13.27
C TRP A 387 -15.98 -26.28 -14.02
N GLU A 388 -14.90 -27.07 -13.94
CA GLU A 388 -13.64 -26.75 -14.62
C GLU A 388 -13.23 -27.70 -15.76
N GLU A 389 -13.98 -28.76 -16.06
CA GLU A 389 -13.56 -29.79 -17.02
C GLU A 389 -14.34 -29.82 -18.36
N THR A 390 -14.90 -28.69 -18.81
CA THR A 390 -15.55 -28.59 -20.14
C THR A 390 -15.08 -27.40 -20.98
N ARG A 391 -13.84 -26.94 -20.77
CA ARG A 391 -13.14 -26.06 -21.72
C ARG A 391 -11.74 -26.57 -22.00
N GLY A 392 -11.66 -27.51 -22.93
CA GLY A 392 -10.41 -27.92 -23.55
C GLY A 392 -10.59 -29.25 -24.25
N LEU A 393 -10.10 -29.34 -25.49
CA LEU A 393 -9.97 -30.55 -26.31
C LEU A 393 -11.17 -30.88 -27.20
N GLY A 394 -11.39 -30.01 -28.19
CA GLY A 394 -11.90 -30.42 -29.50
C GLY A 394 -10.75 -30.43 -30.50
N GLY A 395 -10.34 -31.61 -30.95
CA GLY A 395 -9.37 -31.80 -32.03
C GLY A 395 -8.37 -32.92 -31.73
N ASP A 396 -8.69 -34.16 -32.10
CA ASP A 396 -8.13 -34.76 -33.32
C ASP A 396 -8.79 -36.12 -33.64
N GLY A 397 -8.86 -36.43 -34.94
CA GLY A 397 -9.65 -37.54 -35.50
C GLY A 397 -9.05 -38.95 -35.34
N PRO A 398 -9.79 -39.99 -35.78
CA PRO A 398 -9.51 -41.37 -35.43
C PRO A 398 -8.55 -42.08 -36.39
N ILE A 399 -7.64 -42.84 -35.77
CA ILE A 399 -7.15 -44.20 -36.07
C ILE A 399 -7.36 -44.70 -37.50
N ARG A 400 -6.24 -45.07 -38.15
CA ARG A 400 -6.19 -46.13 -39.15
C ARG A 400 -5.11 -47.15 -38.81
N ASP A 401 -5.57 -48.39 -38.81
CA ASP A 401 -4.84 -49.65 -38.69
C ASP A 401 -3.90 -49.93 -39.88
N GLU A 402 -2.95 -50.83 -39.60
CA GLU A 402 -2.29 -51.80 -40.50
C GLU A 402 -1.37 -51.31 -41.63
N LEU A 403 -0.05 -51.47 -41.43
CA LEU A 403 0.83 -52.49 -42.07
C LEU A 403 2.31 -52.25 -41.74
#